data_AF-A0A936ELC0-F1
#
_entry.id   AF-A0A936ELC0-F1
#
_cell.length_a   1.000
_cell.length_b   1.000
_cell.length_c   1.000
_cell.angle_alpha   90.00
_cell.angle_beta   90.00
_cell.angle_gamma   90.00
#
_symmetry.space_group_name_H-M   'P 1'
#
loop_
_entity.id
_entity.type
_entity.pdbx_description
1 polymer ?
#
loop_
_entity_poly.entity_id
_entity_poly.type
_entity_poly.pdbx_seq_one_letter_code
_entity_poly.pdbx_strand_id
1 'polypeptide(L)'
;MKRKFVTLLLSFATYSASLFAQADLMAISGKYFAADGFEFENTMKMKKKQKDDISVTFVGEADGKIQNLVIVKWKGGEFKAFLDEKLYSKKKVVWFKESENTLFELAPGVFAIANKDGSQVGDVLAKDKNQLKDFDVETAKALIDEKTSELKSDANDAALQKMMKFDAFKNNLEKVIFVDNKNAIYSAYGEPKEDPKVHIKSQVIGKTIWYNYYSKTNAMAKYGETAEINIEYEMEGVKKDRKSCAKLGRNWASSIPKVKTQDRYMFLNGRSFCDPSDKYYDYAFLSLMNDMNGKLLFGKSYNLKVTIYAYKDGANVGKLGEGVIAMKYEPESQAAMDLWKKWVDEL
;
A
#
# COMPACT_ATOMS: atom_id res chain seq x y z
N MET A 1 42.07 -16.95 -34.84
CA MET A 1 42.17 -17.46 -33.45
C MET A 1 42.22 -16.28 -32.47
N LYS A 2 41.11 -15.56 -32.24
CA LYS A 2 41.03 -14.45 -31.26
C LYS A 2 39.59 -14.27 -30.76
N ARG A 3 39.18 -15.08 -29.79
CA ARG A 3 37.99 -14.88 -28.93
C ARG A 3 38.24 -15.63 -27.63
N LYS A 4 38.64 -14.92 -26.57
CA LYS A 4 38.60 -15.33 -25.15
C LYS A 4 39.26 -14.23 -24.32
N PHE A 5 38.64 -13.06 -24.14
CA PHE A 5 39.09 -12.04 -23.18
C PHE A 5 37.99 -11.01 -22.88
N VAL A 6 36.77 -11.44 -22.57
CA VAL A 6 35.70 -10.52 -22.10
C VAL A 6 34.93 -11.06 -20.88
N THR A 7 35.04 -12.35 -20.54
CA THR A 7 34.22 -12.94 -19.46
C THR A 7 34.86 -12.87 -18.06
N LEU A 8 36.09 -12.36 -17.89
CA LEU A 8 36.77 -12.36 -16.58
C LEU A 8 36.66 -11.04 -15.79
N LEU A 9 36.16 -9.96 -16.41
CA LEU A 9 36.11 -8.64 -15.77
C LEU A 9 34.78 -8.34 -15.04
N LEU A 10 33.68 -9.01 -15.41
CA LEU A 10 32.39 -8.85 -14.70
C LEU A 10 32.32 -9.65 -13.39
N SER A 11 33.04 -10.76 -13.27
CA SER A 11 33.07 -11.58 -12.04
C SER A 11 33.98 -10.98 -10.96
N PHE A 12 35.07 -10.32 -11.32
CA PHE A 12 35.95 -9.65 -10.35
C PHE A 12 35.33 -8.39 -9.73
N ALA A 13 34.52 -7.64 -10.49
CA ALA A 13 33.86 -6.43 -9.99
C ALA A 13 32.69 -6.72 -9.03
N THR A 14 32.03 -7.87 -9.19
CA THR A 14 30.97 -8.32 -8.29
C THR A 14 31.54 -8.95 -7.01
N TYR A 15 32.64 -9.70 -7.11
CA TYR A 15 33.35 -10.26 -5.95
C TYR A 15 34.07 -9.20 -5.10
N SER A 16 34.67 -8.19 -5.72
CA SER A 16 35.34 -7.13 -4.96
C SER A 16 34.32 -6.27 -4.19
N ALA A 17 33.19 -5.93 -4.81
CA ALA A 17 32.11 -5.20 -4.15
C ALA A 17 31.47 -5.97 -2.98
N SER A 18 31.39 -7.31 -3.05
CA SER A 18 30.91 -8.14 -1.93
C SER A 18 31.92 -8.21 -0.79
N LEU A 19 33.22 -8.30 -1.08
CA LEU A 19 34.28 -8.31 -0.07
C LEU A 19 34.37 -6.98 0.72
N PHE A 20 34.29 -5.84 0.04
CA PHE A 20 34.28 -4.53 0.72
C PHE A 20 33.02 -4.34 1.56
N ALA A 21 31.85 -4.78 1.07
CA ALA A 21 30.61 -4.71 1.82
C ALA A 21 30.57 -5.64 3.05
N GLN A 22 31.34 -6.74 3.05
CA GLN A 22 31.49 -7.63 4.19
C GLN A 22 32.44 -7.06 5.25
N ALA A 23 33.52 -6.37 4.85
CA ALA A 23 34.46 -5.74 5.78
C ALA A 23 33.78 -4.69 6.67
N ASP A 24 32.89 -3.87 6.09
CA ASP A 24 32.11 -2.87 6.83
C ASP A 24 31.12 -3.52 7.83
N LEU A 25 30.50 -4.65 7.45
CA LEU A 25 29.58 -5.39 8.33
C LEU A 25 30.31 -6.14 9.45
N MET A 26 31.56 -6.56 9.23
CA MET A 26 32.38 -7.16 10.29
C MET A 26 32.66 -6.16 11.42
N ALA A 27 32.67 -4.85 11.12
CA ALA A 27 32.78 -3.80 12.11
C ALA A 27 31.58 -3.72 13.06
N ILE A 28 30.48 -4.43 12.81
CA ILE A 28 29.33 -4.55 13.74
C ILE A 28 29.72 -5.39 14.96
N SER A 29 30.62 -6.36 14.81
CA SER A 29 31.02 -7.24 15.91
C SER A 29 31.68 -6.47 17.05
N GLY A 30 31.43 -6.86 18.30
CA GLY A 30 32.03 -6.26 19.48
C GLY A 30 31.18 -6.34 20.73
N LYS A 31 31.62 -5.62 21.77
CA LYS A 31 30.88 -5.43 23.02
C LYS A 31 30.07 -4.15 22.97
N TYR A 32 28.87 -4.22 23.54
CA TYR A 32 27.89 -3.15 23.54
C TYR A 32 27.36 -2.89 24.96
N PHE A 33 26.91 -1.66 25.15
CA PHE A 33 26.11 -1.21 26.28
C PHE A 33 24.64 -1.13 25.86
N ALA A 34 23.73 -1.42 26.78
CA ALA A 34 22.29 -1.33 26.58
C ALA A 34 21.68 -0.19 27.41
N ALA A 35 20.67 0.49 26.87
CA ALA A 35 20.01 1.61 27.53
C ALA A 35 19.23 1.15 28.78
N ASP A 36 18.30 0.20 28.60
CA ASP A 36 17.50 -0.35 29.70
C ASP A 36 18.10 -1.66 30.24
N GLY A 37 18.63 -2.50 29.36
CA GLY A 37 19.32 -3.75 29.67
C GLY A 37 18.43 -4.98 29.63
N PHE A 38 19.05 -6.14 29.40
CA PHE A 38 18.35 -7.41 29.25
C PHE A 38 18.17 -8.12 30.58
N GLU A 39 16.97 -8.64 30.82
CA GLU A 39 16.70 -9.45 31.99
C GLU A 39 17.45 -10.79 31.94
N PHE A 40 18.00 -11.18 33.09
CA PHE A 40 18.55 -12.51 33.35
C PHE A 40 18.34 -12.89 34.81
N GLU A 41 18.32 -14.18 35.08
CA GLU A 41 18.27 -14.72 36.44
C GLU A 41 19.70 -15.03 36.91
N ASN A 42 20.09 -14.49 38.07
CA ASN A 42 21.40 -14.79 38.63
C ASN A 42 21.41 -16.14 39.38
N THR A 43 22.57 -16.57 39.86
CA THR A 43 22.74 -17.82 40.64
C THR A 43 21.89 -17.91 41.92
N MET A 44 21.32 -16.79 42.38
CA MET A 44 20.42 -16.71 43.54
C MET A 44 18.94 -16.59 43.15
N LYS A 45 18.59 -16.89 41.89
CA LYS A 45 17.23 -16.78 41.34
C LYS A 45 16.62 -15.38 41.35
N MET A 46 17.45 -14.34 41.41
CA MET A 46 17.00 -12.95 41.34
C MET A 46 17.07 -12.43 39.90
N LYS A 47 15.98 -11.79 39.45
CA LYS A 47 15.95 -11.06 38.18
C LYS A 47 16.85 -9.84 38.26
N LYS A 48 17.79 -9.73 37.32
CA LYS A 48 18.69 -8.59 37.14
C LYS A 48 18.66 -8.15 35.68
N LYS A 49 19.03 -6.90 35.42
CA LYS A 49 19.26 -6.39 34.06
C LYS A 49 20.75 -6.31 33.77
N GLN A 50 21.17 -6.79 32.61
CA GLN A 50 22.53 -6.62 32.10
C GLN A 50 22.54 -5.42 31.14
N LYS A 51 23.33 -4.40 31.48
CA LYS A 51 23.48 -3.17 30.68
C LYS A 51 24.82 -3.07 29.95
N ASP A 52 25.76 -3.95 30.26
CA ASP A 52 27.13 -3.94 29.80
C ASP A 52 27.55 -5.34 29.32
N ASP A 53 28.64 -5.43 28.57
CA ASP A 53 29.16 -6.69 28.04
C ASP A 53 28.14 -7.49 27.20
N ILE A 54 27.25 -6.80 26.48
CA ILE A 54 26.40 -7.43 25.48
C ILE A 54 27.25 -7.73 24.25
N SER A 55 27.36 -8.99 23.86
CA SER A 55 28.20 -9.40 22.74
C SER A 55 27.39 -9.41 21.46
N VAL A 56 27.79 -8.65 20.45
CA VAL A 56 27.23 -8.72 19.10
C VAL A 56 28.29 -9.34 18.19
N THR A 57 27.91 -10.33 17.40
CA THR A 57 28.80 -11.04 16.49
C THR A 57 28.12 -11.17 15.13
N PHE A 58 28.73 -10.60 14.10
CA PHE A 58 28.33 -10.79 12.72
C PHE A 58 29.15 -11.91 12.08
N VAL A 59 28.46 -12.82 11.39
CA VAL A 59 29.03 -13.95 10.65
C VAL A 59 28.63 -13.78 9.19
N GLY A 60 29.56 -13.25 8.38
CA GLY A 60 29.33 -13.06 6.94
C GLY A 60 29.37 -14.36 6.15
N GLU A 61 30.37 -15.21 6.42
CA GLU A 61 30.55 -16.51 5.79
C GLU A 61 31.01 -17.53 6.84
N ALA A 62 30.50 -18.76 6.75
CA ALA A 62 30.96 -19.90 7.53
C ALA A 62 30.90 -21.17 6.66
N ASP A 63 31.94 -22.00 6.72
CA ASP A 63 32.03 -23.27 5.98
C ASP A 63 31.84 -23.11 4.45
N GLY A 64 32.36 -22.02 3.87
CA GLY A 64 32.22 -21.73 2.44
C GLY A 64 30.82 -21.27 2.02
N LYS A 65 29.94 -20.96 2.99
CA LYS A 65 28.57 -20.51 2.75
C LYS A 65 28.34 -19.14 3.35
N ILE A 66 27.73 -18.25 2.56
CA ILE A 66 27.27 -16.94 3.04
C ILE A 66 26.20 -17.17 4.10
N GLN A 67 26.42 -16.62 5.29
CA GLN A 67 25.51 -16.71 6.44
C GLN A 67 24.76 -15.40 6.65
N ASN A 68 25.48 -14.28 6.62
CA ASN A 68 24.98 -12.94 6.94
C ASN A 68 24.12 -12.90 8.22
N LEU A 69 24.61 -13.58 9.25
CA LEU A 69 23.93 -13.79 10.53
C LEU A 69 24.51 -12.84 11.58
N VAL A 70 23.65 -12.16 12.34
CA VAL A 70 24.04 -11.50 13.59
C VAL A 70 23.61 -12.36 14.78
N ILE A 71 24.47 -12.43 15.78
CA ILE A 71 24.23 -13.10 17.05
C ILE A 71 24.45 -12.08 18.16
N VAL A 72 23.40 -11.77 18.91
CA VAL A 72 23.46 -10.91 20.10
C VAL A 72 23.36 -11.81 21.33
N LYS A 73 24.33 -11.76 22.24
CA LYS A 73 24.39 -12.60 23.45
C LYS A 73 24.46 -11.76 24.71
N TRP A 74 23.71 -12.19 25.72
CA TRP A 74 23.75 -11.68 27.09
C TRP A 74 23.72 -12.87 28.08
N LYS A 75 23.86 -12.60 29.37
CA LYS A 75 23.92 -13.62 30.44
C LYS A 75 22.66 -14.50 30.51
N GLY A 76 21.53 -13.99 30.04
CA GLY A 76 20.23 -14.66 30.10
C GLY A 76 19.79 -15.31 28.78
N GLY A 77 20.55 -15.16 27.68
CA GLY A 77 20.12 -15.69 26.40
C GLY A 77 20.91 -15.20 25.20
N GLU A 78 20.44 -15.60 24.02
CA GLU A 78 20.94 -15.11 22.74
C GLU A 78 19.78 -14.85 21.78
N PHE A 79 20.02 -13.92 20.86
CA PHE A 79 19.15 -13.56 19.75
C PHE A 79 19.95 -13.70 18.45
N LYS A 80 19.31 -14.26 17.42
CA LYS A 80 19.93 -14.52 16.11
C LYS A 80 19.06 -13.94 15.01
N ALA A 81 19.65 -13.20 14.09
CA ALA A 81 18.89 -12.65 12.98
C ALA A 81 19.73 -12.54 11.70
N PHE A 82 19.06 -12.66 10.56
CA PHE A 82 19.71 -12.64 9.26
C PHE A 82 19.58 -11.27 8.62
N LEU A 83 20.64 -10.80 7.97
CA LEU A 83 20.63 -9.54 7.25
C LEU A 83 19.56 -9.56 6.16
N ASP A 84 18.76 -8.52 6.06
CA ASP A 84 17.93 -8.27 4.88
C ASP A 84 18.85 -7.83 3.74
N GLU A 85 19.43 -8.81 3.04
CA GLU A 85 20.43 -8.58 1.98
C GLU A 85 19.89 -7.69 0.85
N LYS A 86 18.59 -7.79 0.57
CA LYS A 86 17.93 -6.97 -0.45
C LYS A 86 17.89 -5.51 -0.02
N LEU A 87 17.65 -5.25 1.26
CA LEU A 87 17.65 -3.91 1.80
C LEU A 87 19.07 -3.34 1.87
N TYR A 88 20.02 -4.11 2.36
CA TYR A 88 21.42 -3.69 2.45
C TYR A 88 22.03 -3.43 1.08
N SER A 89 21.85 -4.34 0.11
CA SER A 89 22.41 -4.18 -1.24
C SER A 89 21.88 -2.95 -1.98
N LYS A 90 20.60 -2.60 -1.79
CA LYS A 90 19.95 -1.50 -2.52
C LYS A 90 20.00 -0.16 -1.83
N LYS A 91 19.92 -0.16 -0.50
CA LYS A 91 19.70 1.04 0.32
C LYS A 91 20.77 1.24 1.40
N LYS A 92 21.70 0.30 1.53
CA LYS A 92 22.76 0.30 2.57
C LYS A 92 22.20 0.42 3.99
N VAL A 93 20.97 -0.04 4.19
CA VAL A 93 20.35 -0.13 5.52
C VAL A 93 20.72 -1.48 6.14
N VAL A 94 21.30 -1.44 7.34
CA VAL A 94 21.66 -2.62 8.11
C VAL A 94 20.47 -3.01 8.99
N TRP A 95 19.74 -4.02 8.55
CA TRP A 95 18.53 -4.51 9.20
C TRP A 95 18.58 -6.04 9.26
N PHE A 96 18.71 -6.61 10.45
CA PHE A 96 18.69 -8.05 10.67
C PHE A 96 17.34 -8.52 11.18
N LYS A 97 16.72 -9.49 10.52
CA LYS A 97 15.35 -9.96 10.84
C LYS A 97 15.32 -11.41 11.30
N GLU A 98 14.47 -11.69 12.28
CA GLU A 98 14.04 -13.02 12.71
C GLU A 98 12.49 -13.10 12.71
N SER A 99 11.91 -14.19 13.23
CA SER A 99 10.46 -14.37 13.32
C SER A 99 9.79 -13.39 14.30
N GLU A 100 10.47 -13.02 15.39
CA GLU A 100 9.88 -12.22 16.46
C GLU A 100 10.57 -10.85 16.64
N ASN A 101 11.90 -10.82 16.55
CA ASN A 101 12.69 -9.63 16.83
C ASN A 101 13.57 -9.24 15.64
N THR A 102 14.07 -8.01 15.71
CA THR A 102 14.93 -7.43 14.70
C THR A 102 16.01 -6.56 15.34
N LEU A 103 17.17 -6.49 14.69
CA LEU A 103 18.24 -5.57 15.04
C LEU A 103 18.41 -4.57 13.88
N PHE A 104 18.26 -3.28 14.17
CA PHE A 104 18.29 -2.20 13.19
C PHE A 104 19.38 -1.19 13.55
N GLU A 105 20.28 -0.87 12.61
CA GLU A 105 21.32 0.14 12.84
C GLU A 105 20.74 1.55 12.74
N LEU A 106 20.82 2.31 13.84
CA LEU A 106 20.37 3.70 13.92
C LEU A 106 21.46 4.67 13.46
N ALA A 107 22.70 4.34 13.82
CA ALA A 107 23.92 5.06 13.49
C ALA A 107 25.09 4.07 13.57
N PRO A 108 26.28 4.37 13.00
CA PRO A 108 27.43 3.47 13.08
C PRO A 108 27.71 3.01 14.52
N GLY A 109 27.55 1.71 14.77
CA GLY A 109 27.77 1.12 16.09
C GLY A 109 26.66 1.36 17.13
N VAL A 110 25.49 1.84 16.72
CA VAL A 110 24.28 2.00 17.55
C VAL A 110 23.12 1.24 16.90
N PHE A 111 22.50 0.33 17.64
CA PHE A 111 21.44 -0.54 17.15
C PHE A 111 20.21 -0.49 18.05
N ALA A 112 19.03 -0.51 17.45
CA ALA A 112 17.79 -0.80 18.16
C ALA A 112 17.49 -2.30 18.07
N ILE A 113 17.03 -2.88 19.17
CA ILE A 113 16.27 -4.14 19.16
C ILE A 113 14.80 -3.80 19.18
N ALA A 114 14.08 -4.28 18.19
CA ALA A 114 12.64 -4.08 18.07
C ALA A 114 11.95 -5.40 17.75
N ASN A 115 10.62 -5.41 17.85
CA ASN A 115 9.83 -6.48 17.26
C ASN A 115 10.02 -6.50 15.73
N LYS A 116 9.61 -7.59 15.08
CA LYS A 116 9.86 -7.88 13.66
C LYS A 116 9.54 -6.73 12.69
N ASP A 117 8.50 -5.94 12.95
CA ASP A 117 8.06 -4.84 12.08
C ASP A 117 8.58 -3.45 12.52
N GLY A 118 9.36 -3.38 13.60
CA GLY A 118 9.90 -2.13 14.14
C GLY A 118 8.85 -1.27 14.87
N SER A 119 7.62 -1.76 15.07
CA SER A 119 6.56 -1.00 15.73
C SER A 119 6.74 -0.84 17.23
N GLN A 120 7.57 -1.68 17.86
CA GLN A 120 7.92 -1.59 19.27
C GLN A 120 9.42 -1.80 19.45
N VAL A 121 10.11 -0.79 20.01
CA VAL A 121 11.52 -0.88 20.37
C VAL A 121 11.63 -1.38 21.80
N GLY A 122 12.38 -2.46 22.00
CA GLY A 122 12.63 -3.05 23.31
C GLY A 122 13.84 -2.45 24.01
N ASP A 123 14.94 -2.20 23.28
CA ASP A 123 16.16 -1.60 23.84
C ASP A 123 17.06 -1.01 22.75
N VAL A 124 18.05 -0.22 23.16
CA VAL A 124 19.09 0.35 22.30
C VAL A 124 20.46 -0.11 22.77
N LEU A 125 21.27 -0.58 21.83
CA LEU A 125 22.65 -1.01 22.02
C LEU A 125 23.60 0.01 21.40
N ALA A 126 24.67 0.36 22.10
CA ALA A 126 25.74 1.19 21.55
C ALA A 126 27.13 0.65 21.92
N LYS A 127 28.09 0.75 21.00
CA LYS A 127 29.49 0.46 21.30
C LYS A 127 30.09 1.45 22.28
N ASP A 128 29.76 2.73 22.13
CA ASP A 128 30.10 3.77 23.09
C ASP A 128 28.89 4.07 23.99
N LYS A 129 29.06 3.88 25.29
CA LYS A 129 28.05 4.15 26.30
C LYS A 129 27.54 5.60 26.26
N ASN A 130 28.36 6.56 25.83
CA ASN A 130 27.93 7.96 25.75
C ASN A 130 26.83 8.17 24.70
N GLN A 131 26.79 7.37 23.64
CA GLN A 131 25.75 7.47 22.60
C GLN A 131 24.36 7.13 23.15
N LEU A 132 24.25 6.34 24.22
CA LEU A 132 22.96 6.03 24.86
C LEU A 132 22.32 7.24 25.55
N LYS A 133 23.01 8.39 25.66
CA LYS A 133 22.41 9.66 26.09
C LYS A 133 21.57 10.30 24.99
N ASP A 134 21.95 10.07 23.74
CA ASP A 134 21.32 10.65 22.56
C ASP A 134 20.39 9.66 21.84
N PHE A 135 20.58 8.36 22.09
CA PHE A 135 19.80 7.27 21.49
C PHE A 135 19.08 6.46 22.57
N ASP A 136 17.93 6.97 23.03
CA ASP A 136 17.00 6.22 23.85
C ASP A 136 15.95 5.46 23.00
N VAL A 137 15.04 4.76 23.66
CA VAL A 137 14.00 3.94 23.02
C VAL A 137 13.06 4.80 22.16
N GLU A 138 12.71 6.01 22.59
CA GLU A 138 11.83 6.92 21.86
C GLU A 138 12.51 7.45 20.59
N THR A 139 13.77 7.87 20.72
CA THR A 139 14.60 8.34 19.60
C THR A 139 14.83 7.22 18.59
N ALA A 140 15.14 6.02 19.06
CA ALA A 140 15.26 4.83 18.23
C ALA A 140 13.97 4.54 17.45
N LYS A 141 12.81 4.64 18.12
CA LYS A 141 11.51 4.45 17.47
C LYS A 141 11.26 5.49 16.38
N ALA A 142 11.55 6.76 16.63
CA ALA A 142 11.40 7.83 15.65
C ALA A 142 12.26 7.59 14.40
N LEU A 143 13.52 7.17 14.58
CA LEU A 143 14.44 6.87 13.48
C LEU A 143 14.02 5.63 12.66
N ILE A 144 13.52 4.58 13.34
CA ILE A 144 12.96 3.41 12.65
C ILE A 144 11.71 3.80 11.85
N ASP A 145 10.83 4.63 12.42
CA ASP A 145 9.64 5.10 11.73
C ASP A 145 9.97 5.95 10.50
N GLU A 146 10.95 6.84 10.62
CA GLU A 146 11.46 7.64 9.51
C GLU A 146 11.98 6.74 8.39
N LYS A 147 12.89 5.80 8.70
CA LYS A 147 13.41 4.89 7.67
C LYS A 147 12.37 3.95 7.10
N THR A 148 11.46 3.44 7.92
CA THR A 148 10.36 2.61 7.43
C THR A 148 9.44 3.39 6.50
N SER A 149 9.22 4.68 6.78
CA SER A 149 8.44 5.57 5.92
C SER A 149 9.14 5.85 4.59
N GLU A 150 10.45 6.10 4.61
CA GLU A 150 11.27 6.25 3.39
C GLU A 150 11.22 4.98 2.52
N LEU A 151 11.41 3.81 3.13
CA LEU A 151 11.36 2.53 2.43
C LEU A 151 9.97 2.23 1.84
N LYS A 152 8.90 2.60 2.55
CA LYS A 152 7.54 2.52 2.02
C LYS A 152 7.33 3.49 0.85
N SER A 153 7.89 4.71 0.92
CA SER A 153 7.86 5.67 -0.18
C SER A 153 8.56 5.12 -1.42
N ASP A 154 9.76 4.58 -1.26
CA ASP A 154 10.53 3.95 -2.35
C ASP A 154 9.76 2.77 -3.00
N ALA A 155 9.15 1.93 -2.17
CA ALA A 155 8.35 0.80 -2.65
C ALA A 155 7.12 1.29 -3.42
N ASN A 156 6.47 2.35 -2.92
CA ASN A 156 5.37 3.00 -3.62
C ASN A 156 5.84 3.56 -4.96
N ASP A 157 6.93 4.31 -5.02
CA ASP A 157 7.45 4.89 -6.26
C ASP A 157 7.81 3.80 -7.28
N ALA A 158 8.47 2.72 -6.85
CA ALA A 158 8.77 1.59 -7.71
C ALA A 158 7.50 0.91 -8.26
N ALA A 159 6.47 0.76 -7.42
CA ALA A 159 5.18 0.22 -7.83
C ALA A 159 4.45 1.17 -8.80
N LEU A 160 4.50 2.49 -8.58
CA LEU A 160 3.95 3.49 -9.50
C LEU A 160 4.67 3.42 -10.86
N GLN A 161 6.00 3.36 -10.87
CA GLN A 161 6.79 3.22 -12.10
C GLN A 161 6.48 1.91 -12.84
N LYS A 162 6.16 0.82 -12.13
CA LYS A 162 5.67 -0.41 -12.75
C LYS A 162 4.31 -0.17 -13.43
N MET A 163 3.40 0.56 -12.79
CA MET A 163 2.08 0.87 -13.35
C MET A 163 2.16 1.79 -14.57
N MET A 164 3.09 2.75 -14.57
CA MET A 164 3.30 3.69 -15.69
C MET A 164 3.76 3.01 -16.99
N LYS A 165 4.13 1.72 -16.97
CA LYS A 165 4.45 0.93 -18.17
C LYS A 165 3.22 0.48 -18.96
N PHE A 166 2.04 0.55 -18.36
CA PHE A 166 0.80 0.15 -18.99
C PHE A 166 0.08 1.36 -19.59
N ASP A 167 -0.28 1.29 -20.87
CA ASP A 167 -0.92 2.40 -21.58
C ASP A 167 -2.26 2.80 -20.97
N ALA A 168 -3.05 1.83 -20.50
CA ALA A 168 -4.32 2.12 -19.84
C ALA A 168 -4.14 2.95 -18.57
N PHE A 169 -3.15 2.61 -17.74
CA PHE A 169 -2.81 3.39 -16.55
C PHE A 169 -2.28 4.77 -16.91
N LYS A 170 -1.24 4.82 -17.75
CA LYS A 170 -0.53 6.05 -18.11
C LYS A 170 -1.45 7.09 -18.75
N ASN A 171 -2.34 6.66 -19.65
CA ASN A 171 -3.21 7.58 -20.40
C ASN A 171 -4.46 8.00 -19.61
N ASN A 172 -4.79 7.26 -18.55
CA ASN A 172 -6.00 7.48 -17.75
C ASN A 172 -5.71 7.73 -16.26
N LEU A 173 -4.49 8.17 -15.95
CA LEU A 173 -4.09 8.56 -14.59
C LEU A 173 -5.01 9.66 -14.05
N GLU A 174 -5.50 9.47 -12.82
CA GLU A 174 -6.48 10.32 -12.12
C GLU A 174 -7.84 10.45 -12.84
N LYS A 175 -8.13 9.55 -13.78
CA LYS A 175 -9.42 9.52 -14.50
C LYS A 175 -10.25 8.31 -14.08
N VAL A 176 -11.57 8.51 -14.05
CA VAL A 176 -12.54 7.40 -14.07
C VAL A 176 -12.76 7.02 -15.54
N ILE A 177 -12.53 5.74 -15.85
CA ILE A 177 -12.78 5.15 -17.15
C ILE A 177 -14.04 4.29 -17.08
N PHE A 178 -14.76 4.19 -18.19
CA PHE A 178 -16.01 3.43 -18.29
C PHE A 178 -15.89 2.34 -19.33
N VAL A 179 -16.50 1.18 -19.08
CA VAL A 179 -16.61 0.07 -20.03
C VAL A 179 -17.98 -0.58 -19.95
N ASP A 180 -18.43 -1.21 -21.03
CA ASP A 180 -19.69 -1.96 -21.08
C ASP A 180 -19.55 -3.43 -20.66
N ASN A 181 -18.32 -3.95 -20.63
CA ASN A 181 -18.00 -5.31 -20.25
C ASN A 181 -16.99 -5.36 -19.11
N LYS A 182 -17.37 -5.97 -17.97
CA LYS A 182 -16.50 -6.16 -16.80
C LYS A 182 -15.16 -6.80 -17.15
N ASN A 183 -15.17 -7.79 -18.04
CA ASN A 183 -13.96 -8.52 -18.42
C ASN A 183 -12.96 -7.65 -19.18
N ALA A 184 -13.38 -6.49 -19.70
CA ALA A 184 -12.50 -5.54 -20.35
C ALA A 184 -11.53 -4.85 -19.38
N ILE A 185 -11.88 -4.72 -18.09
CA ILE A 185 -11.04 -4.05 -17.06
C ILE A 185 -10.65 -4.98 -15.91
N TYR A 186 -11.11 -6.22 -15.92
CA TYR A 186 -10.83 -7.18 -14.86
C TYR A 186 -9.44 -7.81 -15.04
N SER A 187 -8.53 -7.55 -14.10
CA SER A 187 -7.26 -8.26 -14.04
C SER A 187 -7.12 -9.04 -12.73
N ALA A 188 -6.89 -10.35 -12.86
CA ALA A 188 -6.70 -11.26 -11.71
C ALA A 188 -5.49 -10.85 -10.83
N TYR A 189 -4.55 -10.07 -11.37
CA TYR A 189 -3.30 -9.69 -10.71
C TYR A 189 -3.15 -8.17 -10.48
N GLY A 190 -4.19 -7.37 -10.69
CA GLY A 190 -4.14 -5.91 -10.44
C GLY A 190 -3.20 -5.14 -11.37
N GLU A 191 -2.98 -5.64 -12.58
CA GLU A 191 -2.22 -4.95 -13.65
C GLU A 191 -3.22 -4.44 -14.71
N PRO A 192 -3.15 -3.16 -15.15
CA PRO A 192 -4.13 -2.56 -16.06
C PRO A 192 -3.71 -2.81 -17.51
N LYS A 193 -3.87 -4.06 -17.95
CA LYS A 193 -3.43 -4.56 -19.25
C LYS A 193 -4.44 -4.34 -20.38
N GLU A 194 -5.57 -3.72 -20.08
CA GLU A 194 -6.62 -3.51 -21.06
C GLU A 194 -6.18 -2.57 -22.20
N ASP A 195 -6.74 -2.79 -23.39
CA ASP A 195 -6.58 -1.86 -24.51
C ASP A 195 -7.44 -0.62 -24.23
N PRO A 196 -6.88 0.61 -24.16
CA PRO A 196 -7.66 1.83 -23.93
C PRO A 196 -8.86 2.05 -24.89
N LYS A 197 -8.89 1.35 -26.04
CA LYS A 197 -10.01 1.39 -26.98
C LYS A 197 -11.30 0.76 -26.44
N VAL A 198 -11.21 -0.10 -25.42
CA VAL A 198 -12.41 -0.67 -24.78
C VAL A 198 -13.16 0.36 -23.93
N HIS A 199 -12.57 1.54 -23.69
CA HIS A 199 -13.20 2.59 -22.91
C HIS A 199 -14.32 3.25 -23.71
N ILE A 200 -15.52 3.24 -23.14
CA ILE A 200 -16.69 3.89 -23.72
C ILE A 200 -16.80 5.34 -23.23
N LYS A 201 -17.30 6.22 -24.10
CA LYS A 201 -17.60 7.63 -23.77
C LYS A 201 -19.10 7.92 -23.74
N SER A 202 -19.91 6.98 -24.21
CA SER A 202 -21.37 7.11 -24.19
C SER A 202 -22.03 5.75 -24.02
N GLN A 203 -23.18 5.71 -23.36
CA GLN A 203 -23.99 4.51 -23.22
C GLN A 203 -25.48 4.89 -23.12
N VAL A 204 -26.37 3.99 -23.52
CA VAL A 204 -27.82 4.16 -23.33
C VAL A 204 -28.18 3.94 -21.85
N ILE A 205 -29.01 4.82 -21.29
CA ILE A 205 -29.53 4.69 -19.93
C ILE A 205 -30.29 3.36 -19.82
N GLY A 206 -29.95 2.56 -18.82
CA GLY A 206 -30.49 1.22 -18.62
C GLY A 206 -29.60 0.09 -19.11
N LYS A 207 -28.51 0.39 -19.83
CA LYS A 207 -27.48 -0.60 -20.15
C LYS A 207 -26.41 -0.67 -19.06
N THR A 208 -25.70 -1.79 -19.05
CA THR A 208 -24.65 -2.04 -18.06
C THR A 208 -23.47 -1.11 -18.27
N ILE A 209 -22.98 -0.53 -17.17
CA ILE A 209 -21.74 0.25 -17.16
C ILE A 209 -20.90 -0.14 -15.95
N TRP A 210 -19.65 -0.46 -16.24
CA TRP A 210 -18.58 -0.68 -15.27
C TRP A 210 -17.62 0.51 -15.33
N TYR A 211 -16.89 0.74 -14.25
CA TYR A 211 -15.83 1.73 -14.23
C TYR A 211 -14.64 1.26 -13.43
N ASN A 212 -13.50 1.88 -13.72
CA ASN A 212 -12.28 1.80 -12.94
C ASN A 212 -11.72 3.22 -12.79
N TYR A 213 -10.82 3.44 -11.83
CA TYR A 213 -9.99 4.63 -11.84
C TYR A 213 -8.55 4.27 -11.56
N TYR A 214 -7.67 5.09 -12.12
CA TYR A 214 -6.24 5.04 -11.85
C TYR A 214 -5.85 6.24 -11.01
N SER A 215 -5.08 6.01 -9.96
CA SER A 215 -4.57 7.05 -9.07
C SER A 215 -3.05 7.05 -9.13
N LYS A 216 -2.45 8.24 -9.09
CA LYS A 216 -0.99 8.36 -8.88
C LYS A 216 -0.56 8.07 -7.45
N THR A 217 -1.52 8.07 -6.53
CA THR A 217 -1.28 7.87 -5.11
C THR A 217 -1.92 6.56 -4.65
N ASN A 218 -1.15 5.74 -3.94
CA ASN A 218 -1.71 4.66 -3.14
C ASN A 218 -2.62 5.28 -2.06
N ALA A 219 -3.93 5.08 -2.18
CA ALA A 219 -4.91 5.69 -1.31
C ALA A 219 -4.73 5.24 0.15
N MET A 220 -4.34 3.99 0.39
CA MET A 220 -4.11 3.47 1.74
C MET A 220 -2.90 4.15 2.37
N ALA A 221 -1.81 4.29 1.62
CA ALA A 221 -0.59 4.94 2.09
C ALA A 221 -0.83 6.43 2.45
N LYS A 222 -1.66 7.13 1.67
CA LYS A 222 -1.89 8.58 1.88
C LYS A 222 -2.98 8.89 2.91
N TYR A 223 -4.09 8.16 2.90
CA TYR A 223 -5.27 8.50 3.72
C TYR A 223 -5.46 7.56 4.93
N GLY A 224 -4.71 6.46 4.99
CA GLY A 224 -4.75 5.47 6.07
C GLY A 224 -5.84 4.40 5.89
N GLU A 225 -5.71 3.31 6.65
CA GLU A 225 -6.56 2.12 6.51
C GLU A 225 -8.04 2.34 6.86
N THR A 226 -8.33 3.37 7.66
CA THR A 226 -9.68 3.71 8.09
C THR A 226 -10.42 4.60 7.11
N ALA A 227 -9.73 5.13 6.09
CA ALA A 227 -10.40 5.88 5.03
C ALA A 227 -11.32 4.95 4.22
N GLU A 228 -12.41 5.51 3.72
CA GLU A 228 -13.42 4.87 2.90
C GLU A 228 -13.41 5.45 1.48
N ILE A 229 -13.98 4.74 0.51
CA ILE A 229 -14.15 5.26 -0.85
C ILE A 229 -15.57 5.79 -1.04
N ASN A 230 -15.69 7.11 -1.09
CA ASN A 230 -16.94 7.78 -1.44
C ASN A 230 -16.99 8.04 -2.95
N ILE A 231 -18.14 7.80 -3.56
CA ILE A 231 -18.37 8.01 -4.98
C ILE A 231 -19.55 8.95 -5.13
N GLU A 232 -19.33 10.03 -5.86
CA GLU A 232 -20.30 11.07 -6.17
C GLU A 232 -20.68 10.96 -7.66
N TYR A 233 -21.98 10.99 -7.90
CA TYR A 233 -22.60 11.05 -9.22
C TYR A 233 -23.26 12.41 -9.39
N GLU A 234 -23.00 13.06 -10.52
CA GLU A 234 -23.58 14.35 -10.89
C GLU A 234 -24.14 14.30 -12.31
N MET A 235 -25.39 14.71 -12.49
CA MET A 235 -26.05 14.86 -13.79
C MET A 235 -26.97 16.07 -13.76
N GLU A 236 -26.86 16.96 -14.75
CA GLU A 236 -27.66 18.20 -14.83
C GLU A 236 -27.70 19.02 -13.52
N GLY A 237 -26.56 19.06 -12.80
CA GLY A 237 -26.42 19.77 -11.53
C GLY A 237 -27.01 19.06 -10.30
N VAL A 238 -27.70 17.92 -10.47
CA VAL A 238 -28.18 17.08 -9.36
C VAL A 238 -27.04 16.15 -8.92
N LYS A 239 -26.78 16.09 -7.61
CA LYS A 239 -25.69 15.32 -7.01
C LYS A 239 -26.18 14.29 -6.01
N LYS A 240 -25.58 13.09 -6.04
CA LYS A 240 -25.73 12.06 -5.00
C LYS A 240 -24.40 11.37 -4.76
N ASP A 241 -24.11 11.07 -3.50
CA ASP A 241 -22.91 10.35 -3.12
C ASP A 241 -23.22 9.22 -2.15
N ARG A 242 -22.33 8.23 -2.08
CA ARG A 242 -22.54 7.06 -1.22
C ARG A 242 -22.67 7.44 0.26
N LYS A 243 -21.94 8.44 0.77
CA LYS A 243 -22.00 8.81 2.19
C LYS A 243 -23.29 9.55 2.56
N SER A 244 -23.82 10.39 1.68
CA SER A 244 -25.16 10.98 1.90
C SER A 244 -26.25 9.91 1.87
N CYS A 245 -26.20 8.99 0.90
CA CYS A 245 -27.17 7.90 0.80
C CYS A 245 -27.04 6.83 1.89
N ALA A 246 -25.84 6.62 2.46
CA ALA A 246 -25.64 5.69 3.58
C ALA A 246 -26.48 6.01 4.83
N LYS A 247 -26.91 7.26 4.98
CA LYS A 247 -27.80 7.69 6.07
C LYS A 247 -29.25 7.25 5.88
N LEU A 248 -29.63 6.80 4.68
CA LEU A 248 -30.99 6.40 4.33
C LEU A 248 -31.33 4.99 4.85
N GLY A 249 -30.34 4.13 5.10
CA GLY A 249 -30.59 2.81 5.68
C GLY A 249 -29.34 1.96 5.89
N ARG A 250 -29.46 0.91 6.70
CA ARG A 250 -28.33 0.02 7.07
C ARG A 250 -27.72 -0.72 5.88
N ASN A 251 -28.56 -1.09 4.90
CA ASN A 251 -28.13 -1.77 3.67
C ASN A 251 -27.21 -0.88 2.81
N TRP A 252 -27.37 0.44 2.92
CA TRP A 252 -26.59 1.44 2.20
C TRP A 252 -25.20 1.63 2.83
N ALA A 253 -25.14 1.69 4.17
CA ALA A 253 -23.89 1.92 4.91
C ALA A 253 -22.87 0.76 4.77
N SER A 254 -23.31 -0.49 4.70
CA SER A 254 -22.41 -1.66 4.57
C SER A 254 -21.75 -1.80 3.19
N SER A 255 -22.17 -1.01 2.20
CA SER A 255 -21.72 -1.13 0.81
C SER A 255 -20.49 -0.29 0.46
N ILE A 256 -20.01 0.55 1.40
CA ILE A 256 -18.90 1.46 1.17
C ILE A 256 -17.58 0.76 1.48
N PRO A 257 -16.72 0.51 0.48
CA PRO A 257 -15.46 -0.19 0.72
C PRO A 257 -14.49 0.71 1.46
N LYS A 258 -13.78 0.13 2.44
CA LYS A 258 -12.60 0.74 3.05
C LYS A 258 -11.46 0.76 2.04
N VAL A 259 -10.61 1.77 2.11
CA VAL A 259 -9.40 1.88 1.29
C VAL A 259 -8.45 0.70 1.51
N LYS A 260 -8.45 0.06 2.70
CA LYS A 260 -7.67 -1.13 3.01
C LYS A 260 -7.89 -2.31 2.05
N THR A 261 -9.08 -2.44 1.44
CA THR A 261 -9.33 -3.53 0.48
C THR A 261 -8.68 -3.27 -0.88
N GLN A 262 -8.01 -2.13 -1.05
CA GLN A 262 -7.57 -1.60 -2.34
C GLN A 262 -6.19 -0.95 -2.24
N ASP A 263 -5.24 -1.65 -1.62
CA ASP A 263 -3.81 -1.30 -1.55
C ASP A 263 -3.14 -1.29 -2.95
N ARG A 264 -3.63 -0.43 -3.84
CA ARG A 264 -3.33 -0.41 -5.27
C ARG A 264 -3.49 1.01 -5.81
N TYR A 265 -2.77 1.28 -6.91
CA TYR A 265 -2.94 2.47 -7.74
C TYR A 265 -4.22 2.46 -8.58
N MET A 266 -5.07 1.45 -8.40
CA MET A 266 -6.30 1.27 -9.15
C MET A 266 -7.42 0.75 -8.27
N PHE A 267 -8.63 1.05 -8.66
CA PHE A 267 -9.84 0.62 -7.97
C PHE A 267 -10.61 -0.37 -8.81
N LEU A 268 -10.37 -1.64 -8.56
CA LEU A 268 -11.17 -2.70 -9.14
C LEU A 268 -12.44 -2.88 -8.31
N ASN A 269 -13.39 -1.96 -8.44
CA ASN A 269 -14.76 -2.31 -8.09
C ASN A 269 -15.36 -3.03 -9.28
N GLY A 270 -15.14 -4.34 -9.30
CA GLY A 270 -15.78 -5.25 -10.25
C GLY A 270 -17.27 -5.41 -9.99
N ARG A 271 -17.98 -4.32 -9.67
CA ARG A 271 -19.43 -4.17 -9.64
C ARG A 271 -19.79 -3.03 -10.59
N SER A 272 -20.74 -3.27 -11.47
CA SER A 272 -21.36 -2.24 -12.28
C SER A 272 -22.00 -1.24 -11.32
N PHE A 273 -22.11 0.04 -11.69
CA PHE A 273 -23.06 0.89 -10.98
C PHE A 273 -24.49 0.66 -11.47
N CYS A 274 -24.63 -0.03 -12.60
CA CYS A 274 -25.89 -0.46 -13.18
C CYS A 274 -25.71 -1.82 -13.87
N ASP A 275 -26.33 -2.89 -13.37
CA ASP A 275 -26.54 -4.15 -14.11
C ASP A 275 -28.00 -4.64 -13.95
N PRO A 276 -28.85 -4.46 -14.98
CA PRO A 276 -30.25 -4.91 -15.05
C PRO A 276 -30.50 -6.35 -14.60
N SER A 277 -29.52 -7.23 -14.75
CA SER A 277 -29.70 -8.66 -14.54
C SER A 277 -29.42 -9.13 -13.12
N ASP A 278 -28.59 -8.41 -12.36
CA ASP A 278 -27.86 -9.01 -11.24
C ASP A 278 -28.09 -8.31 -9.89
N LYS A 279 -29.01 -7.32 -9.81
CA LYS A 279 -29.35 -6.53 -8.60
C LYS A 279 -28.15 -5.85 -7.90
N TYR A 280 -26.97 -5.84 -8.52
CA TYR A 280 -25.81 -5.11 -8.04
C TYR A 280 -25.83 -3.70 -8.62
N TYR A 281 -26.24 -2.74 -7.80
CA TYR A 281 -26.28 -1.33 -8.16
C TYR A 281 -25.50 -0.48 -7.19
N ASP A 282 -24.95 0.61 -7.69
CA ASP A 282 -24.53 1.69 -6.82
C ASP A 282 -25.76 2.49 -6.41
N TYR A 283 -26.12 2.43 -5.14
CA TYR A 283 -27.36 3.05 -4.72
C TYR A 283 -27.34 4.58 -4.79
N ALA A 284 -26.16 5.22 -4.75
CA ALA A 284 -26.06 6.66 -4.99
C ALA A 284 -26.40 7.00 -6.46
N PHE A 285 -26.00 6.14 -7.39
CA PHE A 285 -26.42 6.24 -8.79
C PHE A 285 -27.94 6.03 -8.93
N LEU A 286 -28.52 5.01 -8.30
CA LEU A 286 -29.97 4.79 -8.33
C LEU A 286 -30.75 5.98 -7.78
N SER A 287 -30.31 6.54 -6.65
CA SER A 287 -30.93 7.73 -6.06
C SER A 287 -30.84 8.94 -7.00
N LEU A 288 -29.71 9.11 -7.71
CA LEU A 288 -29.57 10.16 -8.72
C LEU A 288 -30.57 9.94 -9.86
N MET A 289 -30.65 8.73 -10.41
CA MET A 289 -31.56 8.44 -11.51
C MET A 289 -33.03 8.59 -11.10
N ASN A 290 -33.40 8.24 -9.86
CA ASN A 290 -34.74 8.49 -9.34
C ASN A 290 -35.07 10.00 -9.32
N ASP A 291 -34.14 10.84 -8.85
CA ASP A 291 -34.30 12.30 -8.87
C ASP A 291 -34.37 12.88 -10.30
N MET A 292 -33.79 12.19 -11.28
CA MET A 292 -33.85 12.54 -12.70
C MET A 292 -35.10 12.00 -13.41
N ASN A 293 -35.89 11.13 -12.78
CA ASN A 293 -37.07 10.54 -13.41
C ASN A 293 -38.10 11.63 -13.78
N GLY A 294 -38.61 11.57 -15.01
CA GLY A 294 -39.50 12.59 -15.58
C GLY A 294 -38.82 13.90 -16.02
N LYS A 295 -37.51 14.08 -15.79
CA LYS A 295 -36.75 15.27 -16.23
C LYS A 295 -35.98 15.05 -17.54
N LEU A 296 -35.82 13.80 -17.97
CA LEU A 296 -35.06 13.43 -19.17
C LEU A 296 -35.98 13.37 -20.39
N LEU A 297 -35.46 13.74 -21.56
CA LEU A 297 -36.18 13.79 -22.83
C LEU A 297 -35.60 12.78 -23.81
N PHE A 298 -36.46 12.08 -24.56
CA PHE A 298 -36.05 11.08 -25.54
C PHE A 298 -35.14 11.67 -26.63
N GLY A 299 -34.13 10.90 -27.04
CA GLY A 299 -33.12 11.29 -28.02
C GLY A 299 -32.08 12.29 -27.50
N LYS A 300 -32.15 12.71 -26.23
CA LYS A 300 -31.13 13.58 -25.61
C LYS A 300 -30.05 12.76 -24.93
N SER A 301 -28.86 13.37 -24.82
CA SER A 301 -27.71 12.84 -24.11
C SER A 301 -27.38 13.74 -22.93
N TYR A 302 -27.13 13.13 -21.78
CA TYR A 302 -26.86 13.82 -20.52
C TYR A 302 -25.50 13.40 -19.98
N ASN A 303 -24.68 14.36 -19.54
CA ASN A 303 -23.36 14.03 -19.02
C ASN A 303 -23.50 13.56 -17.57
N LEU A 304 -23.19 12.28 -17.33
CA LEU A 304 -22.99 11.75 -15.98
C LEU A 304 -21.52 11.93 -15.60
N LYS A 305 -21.27 12.82 -14.67
CA LYS A 305 -19.96 12.98 -14.03
C LYS A 305 -19.87 12.04 -12.82
N VAL A 306 -18.79 11.29 -12.74
CA VAL A 306 -18.47 10.41 -11.63
C VAL A 306 -17.18 10.88 -10.99
N THR A 307 -17.23 11.18 -9.69
CA THR A 307 -16.06 11.62 -8.91
C THR A 307 -15.84 10.68 -7.76
N ILE A 308 -14.59 10.26 -7.55
CA ILE A 308 -14.22 9.32 -6.50
C ILE A 308 -13.32 10.02 -5.50
N TYR A 309 -13.67 9.91 -4.22
CA TYR A 309 -12.98 10.54 -3.10
C TYR A 309 -12.52 9.51 -2.07
N ALA A 310 -11.40 9.80 -1.42
CA ALA A 310 -11.11 9.25 -0.11
C ALA A 310 -11.95 10.01 0.92
N TYR A 311 -12.66 9.29 1.78
CA TYR A 311 -13.50 9.83 2.83
C TYR A 311 -12.95 9.39 4.19
N LYS A 312 -12.79 10.33 5.11
CA LYS A 312 -12.28 10.06 6.46
C LYS A 312 -12.79 11.14 7.41
N ASP A 313 -13.08 10.74 8.65
CA ASP A 313 -13.43 11.66 9.74
C ASP A 313 -14.58 12.63 9.38
N GLY A 314 -15.57 12.15 8.64
CA GLY A 314 -16.76 12.93 8.30
C GLY A 314 -16.69 13.71 6.98
N ALA A 315 -15.53 13.74 6.30
CA ALA A 315 -15.32 14.56 5.11
C ALA A 315 -14.62 13.81 3.96
N ASN A 316 -14.82 14.30 2.72
CA ASN A 316 -13.99 13.94 1.58
C ASN A 316 -12.60 14.58 1.77
N VAL A 317 -11.58 13.78 2.08
CA VAL A 317 -10.22 14.24 2.39
C VAL A 317 -9.30 14.28 1.17
N GLY A 318 -9.74 13.79 0.02
CA GLY A 318 -9.02 13.93 -1.23
C GLY A 318 -9.73 13.33 -2.43
N LYS A 319 -9.59 13.97 -3.60
CA LYS A 319 -10.07 13.43 -4.89
C LYS A 319 -9.09 12.38 -5.41
N LEU A 320 -9.61 11.21 -5.79
CA LEU A 320 -8.85 10.08 -6.31
C LEU A 320 -8.95 9.96 -7.84
N GLY A 321 -10.11 10.31 -8.40
CA GLY A 321 -10.31 10.30 -9.84
C GLY A 321 -11.64 10.92 -10.24
N GLU A 322 -11.75 11.30 -11.52
CA GLU A 322 -12.96 11.89 -12.09
C GLU A 322 -13.14 11.45 -13.54
N GLY A 323 -14.37 11.24 -13.98
CA GLY A 323 -14.67 10.93 -15.38
C GLY A 323 -16.10 11.31 -15.74
N VAL A 324 -16.35 11.44 -17.04
CA VAL A 324 -17.67 11.78 -17.58
C VAL A 324 -18.04 10.77 -18.66
N ILE A 325 -19.28 10.28 -18.59
CA ILE A 325 -19.89 9.46 -19.64
C ILE A 325 -21.18 10.11 -20.11
N ALA A 326 -21.40 10.14 -21.43
CA ALA A 326 -22.65 10.63 -22.01
C ALA A 326 -23.72 9.53 -21.94
N MET A 327 -24.78 9.79 -21.18
CA MET A 327 -25.91 8.89 -20.96
C MET A 327 -27.04 9.25 -21.92
N LYS A 328 -27.31 8.39 -22.91
CA LYS A 328 -28.36 8.61 -23.92
C LYS A 328 -29.71 8.15 -23.37
N TYR A 329 -30.73 9.00 -23.47
CA TYR A 329 -32.09 8.65 -23.08
C TYR A 329 -32.89 8.21 -24.30
N GLU A 330 -33.09 6.91 -24.42
CA GLU A 330 -33.77 6.25 -25.55
C GLU A 330 -35.10 5.63 -25.08
N PRO A 331 -35.99 5.18 -25.99
CA PRO A 331 -37.26 4.57 -25.58
C PRO A 331 -37.11 3.41 -24.59
N GLU A 332 -36.09 2.57 -24.73
CA GLU A 332 -35.82 1.49 -23.78
C GLU A 332 -35.35 1.97 -22.39
N SER A 333 -34.90 3.21 -22.26
CA SER A 333 -34.41 3.77 -21.00
C SER A 333 -35.50 3.94 -19.95
N GLN A 334 -36.75 4.22 -20.39
CA GLN A 334 -37.87 4.43 -19.46
C GLN A 334 -38.14 3.18 -18.60
N ALA A 335 -38.07 1.99 -19.20
CA ALA A 335 -38.27 0.73 -18.47
C ALA A 335 -37.23 0.54 -17.34
N ALA A 336 -35.99 0.96 -17.57
CA ALA A 336 -34.95 0.94 -16.55
C ALA A 336 -35.22 1.99 -15.45
N MET A 337 -35.64 3.20 -15.81
CA MET A 337 -35.99 4.25 -14.85
C MET A 337 -37.14 3.84 -13.93
N ASP A 338 -38.18 3.22 -14.48
CA ASP A 338 -39.33 2.74 -13.72
C ASP A 338 -38.94 1.61 -12.76
N LEU A 339 -38.08 0.70 -13.21
CA LEU A 339 -37.53 -0.36 -12.38
C LEU A 339 -36.67 0.19 -11.23
N TRP A 340 -35.81 1.18 -11.50
CA TRP A 340 -34.97 1.80 -10.49
C TRP A 340 -35.77 2.57 -9.44
N LYS A 341 -36.81 3.28 -9.86
CA LYS A 341 -37.75 3.94 -8.95
C LYS A 341 -38.34 2.93 -7.96
N LYS A 342 -38.86 1.81 -8.48
CA LYS A 342 -39.41 0.74 -7.65
C LYS A 342 -38.39 0.23 -6.62
N TRP A 343 -37.14 0.02 -7.02
CA TRP A 343 -36.11 -0.45 -6.08
C TRP A 343 -35.74 0.57 -5.02
N VAL A 344 -35.68 1.86 -5.35
CA VAL A 344 -35.44 2.91 -4.35
C VAL A 344 -36.58 2.94 -3.33
N ASP A 345 -37.83 2.73 -3.75
CA ASP A 345 -39.00 2.68 -2.86
C ASP A 345 -39.02 1.41 -1.96
N GLU A 346 -38.29 0.35 -2.33
CA GLU A 346 -38.19 -0.92 -1.60
C GLU A 346 -36.98 -1.00 -0.63
N LEU A 347 -36.05 -0.04 -0.70
CA LEU A 347 -34.79 0.02 0.06
C LEU A 347 -34.89 0.88 1.32
#